data_AF-A0A3A6N2V3-F1
#
_entry.id   AF-A0A3A6N2V3-F1
#
_cell.length_a   1.000
_cell.length_b   1.000
_cell.length_c   1.000
_cell.angle_alpha   90.00
_cell.angle_beta   90.00
_cell.angle_gamma   90.00
#
_symmetry.space_group_name_H-M   'P 1'
#
loop_
_entity.id
_entity.type
_entity.pdbx_description
1 polymer ?
#
loop_
_entity_poly.entity_id
_entity_poly.type
_entity_poly.pdbx_seq_one_letter_code
_entity_poly.pdbx_strand_id
1 'polypeptide(L)'
;MTAIFDPFQDRLSRDIRNRLSTAFIKAVSAMSPQPFRQAVYHSLAEVSENRYRAYVEERRRRYEMAMTRIVKGPTDVLWRAAVLWDLHLFFEAHELLEQAWMQAAGEDKLVLQAMIRAAGVYIKLEYGYEETARKMAGKALPVLNAHRAALAHFFDPEPLLLALANPTLPPPILLT
;
A
#
# COMPACT_ATOMS: atom_id res chain seq x y z
N MET A 1 0.05 -29.51 0.65
CA MET A 1 -0.53 -28.15 0.69
C MET A 1 0.44 -27.24 -0.02
N THR A 2 0.03 -26.57 -1.10
CA THR A 2 0.88 -25.58 -1.78
C THR A 2 1.07 -24.41 -0.83
N ALA A 3 2.31 -24.13 -0.44
CA ALA A 3 2.59 -23.02 0.47
C ALA A 3 2.14 -21.69 -0.18
N ILE A 4 1.45 -20.86 0.58
CA ILE A 4 1.01 -19.53 0.12
C ILE A 4 2.21 -18.57 0.22
N PHE A 5 2.25 -17.52 -0.59
CA PHE A 5 3.21 -16.42 -0.41
C PHE A 5 2.88 -15.71 0.92
N ASP A 6 3.83 -15.60 1.85
CA ASP A 6 3.59 -14.98 3.16
C ASP A 6 4.85 -14.25 3.68
N PRO A 7 4.95 -12.92 3.56
CA PRO A 7 6.12 -12.16 3.97
C PRO A 7 6.26 -12.04 5.50
N PHE A 8 5.30 -12.51 6.30
CA PHE A 8 5.40 -12.53 7.75
C PHE A 8 6.06 -13.82 8.25
N GLN A 9 5.80 -14.96 7.63
CA GLN A 9 6.34 -16.26 8.04
C GLN A 9 7.50 -16.74 7.17
N ASP A 10 7.61 -16.27 5.93
CA ASP A 10 8.65 -16.68 4.99
C ASP A 10 9.59 -15.53 4.64
N ARG A 11 10.89 -15.79 4.82
CA ARG A 11 11.95 -14.83 4.54
C ARG A 11 12.02 -14.49 3.06
N LEU A 12 11.89 -15.48 2.17
CA LEU A 12 11.99 -15.24 0.74
C LEU A 12 10.82 -14.38 0.23
N SER A 13 9.59 -14.68 0.68
CA SER A 13 8.41 -13.83 0.45
C SER A 13 8.66 -12.38 0.90
N ARG A 14 9.24 -12.19 2.08
CA ARG A 14 9.57 -10.86 2.61
C ARG A 14 10.58 -10.13 1.75
N ASP A 15 11.67 -10.80 1.39
CA ASP A 15 12.76 -10.23 0.60
C ASP A 15 12.26 -9.82 -0.80
N ILE A 16 11.42 -10.65 -1.43
CA ILE A 16 10.78 -10.35 -2.73
C ILE A 16 9.86 -9.12 -2.61
N ARG A 17 8.91 -9.12 -1.65
CA ARG A 17 8.00 -7.98 -1.45
C ARG A 17 8.78 -6.69 -1.22
N ASN A 18 9.75 -6.72 -0.30
CA ASN A 18 10.52 -5.53 0.07
C ASN A 18 11.32 -5.00 -1.12
N ARG A 19 11.99 -5.88 -1.88
CA ARG A 19 12.72 -5.51 -3.09
C ARG A 19 11.80 -4.85 -4.12
N LEU A 20 10.66 -5.48 -4.41
CA LEU A 20 9.69 -4.97 -5.38
C LEU A 20 9.13 -3.61 -4.94
N SER A 21 8.74 -3.47 -3.67
CA SER A 21 8.22 -2.22 -3.13
C SER A 21 9.27 -1.10 -3.16
N THR A 22 10.49 -1.35 -2.67
CA THR A 22 11.59 -0.38 -2.72
C THR A 22 11.85 0.09 -4.16
N ALA A 23 11.85 -0.83 -5.12
CA ALA A 23 12.04 -0.49 -6.53
C ALA A 23 10.85 0.32 -7.09
N PHE A 24 9.63 -0.01 -6.69
CA PHE A 24 8.44 0.74 -7.08
C PHE A 24 8.41 2.15 -6.51
N ILE A 25 8.77 2.36 -5.24
CA ILE A 25 8.88 3.71 -4.66
C ILE A 25 9.94 4.53 -5.41
N LYS A 26 11.08 3.93 -5.76
CA LYS A 26 12.09 4.59 -6.64
C LYS A 26 11.52 4.96 -8.00
N ALA A 27 10.68 4.10 -8.59
CA ALA A 27 10.03 4.36 -9.86
C ALA A 27 9.05 5.54 -9.79
N VAL A 28 8.25 5.63 -8.72
CA VAL A 28 7.35 6.75 -8.47
C VAL A 28 8.14 8.06 -8.29
N SER A 29 9.22 8.05 -7.50
CA SER A 29 10.05 9.24 -7.30
C SER A 29 10.77 9.70 -8.58
N ALA A 30 11.24 8.76 -9.40
CA ALA A 30 11.92 9.05 -10.67
C ALA A 30 10.97 9.27 -11.85
N MET A 31 9.64 9.13 -11.64
CA MET A 31 8.62 9.13 -12.69
C MET A 31 8.98 8.22 -13.88
N SER A 32 9.55 7.06 -13.57
CA SER A 32 10.09 6.12 -14.56
C SER A 32 9.79 4.69 -14.15
N PRO A 33 9.23 3.83 -15.03
CA PRO A 33 8.89 2.46 -14.66
C PRO A 33 10.10 1.52 -14.55
N GLN A 34 11.29 1.98 -14.97
CA GLN A 34 12.49 1.15 -15.12
C GLN A 34 12.95 0.49 -13.81
N PRO A 35 12.98 1.18 -12.65
CA PRO A 35 13.41 0.57 -11.40
C PRO A 35 12.60 -0.68 -11.02
N PHE A 36 11.26 -0.64 -11.07
CA PHE A 36 10.46 -1.81 -10.72
C PHE A 36 10.50 -2.89 -11.80
N ARG A 37 10.58 -2.53 -13.09
CA ARG A 37 10.69 -3.51 -14.18
C ARG A 37 11.97 -4.35 -14.03
N GLN A 38 13.08 -3.71 -13.67
CA GLN A 38 14.33 -4.41 -13.39
C GLN A 38 14.22 -5.33 -12.16
N ALA A 39 13.61 -4.85 -11.07
CA ALA A 39 13.40 -5.66 -9.87
C ALA A 39 12.47 -6.86 -10.10
N VAL A 40 11.46 -6.72 -10.95
CA VAL A 40 10.59 -7.81 -11.40
C VAL A 40 11.39 -8.84 -12.19
N TYR A 41 12.18 -8.41 -13.18
CA TYR A 41 13.02 -9.31 -13.99
C TYR A 41 13.98 -10.11 -13.12
N HIS A 42 14.71 -9.45 -12.20
CA HIS A 42 15.62 -10.13 -11.27
C HIS A 42 14.87 -11.13 -10.37
N SER A 43 13.73 -10.72 -9.79
CA SER A 43 12.95 -11.60 -8.91
C SER A 43 12.42 -12.84 -9.64
N LEU A 44 11.97 -12.70 -10.89
CA LEU A 44 11.50 -13.83 -11.72
C LEU A 44 12.62 -14.77 -12.16
N ALA A 45 13.86 -14.28 -12.27
CA ALA A 45 15.03 -15.09 -12.57
C ALA A 45 15.51 -15.89 -11.35
N GLU A 46 15.36 -15.34 -10.14
CA GLU A 46 15.80 -15.97 -8.89
C GLU A 46 14.86 -17.06 -8.37
N VAL A 47 13.58 -17.05 -8.78
CA VAL A 47 12.56 -17.95 -8.21
C VAL A 47 11.91 -18.86 -9.24
N SER A 48 11.85 -20.15 -8.91
CA SER A 48 11.20 -21.18 -9.72
C SER A 48 9.82 -21.59 -9.19
N GLU A 49 9.58 -21.48 -7.88
CA GLU A 49 8.29 -21.89 -7.30
C GLU A 49 7.14 -20.97 -7.74
N ASN A 50 6.02 -21.59 -8.14
CA ASN A 50 4.86 -20.89 -8.69
C ASN A 50 4.31 -19.80 -7.77
N ARG A 51 4.33 -19.99 -6.44
CA ARG A 51 3.81 -19.00 -5.48
C ARG A 51 4.56 -17.66 -5.54
N TYR A 52 5.88 -17.69 -5.67
CA TYR A 52 6.69 -16.48 -5.77
C TYR A 52 6.52 -15.83 -7.13
N ARG A 53 6.54 -16.63 -8.20
CA ARG A 53 6.35 -16.14 -9.57
C ARG A 53 4.99 -15.45 -9.74
N ALA A 54 3.92 -16.08 -9.24
CA ALA A 54 2.57 -15.52 -9.27
C ALA A 54 2.48 -14.19 -8.53
N TYR A 55 3.10 -14.09 -7.34
CA TYR A 55 3.16 -12.83 -6.60
C TYR A 55 3.89 -11.73 -7.38
N VAL A 56 5.08 -12.03 -7.91
CA VAL A 56 5.89 -11.05 -8.67
C VAL A 56 5.14 -10.56 -9.92
N GLU A 57 4.48 -11.46 -10.64
CA GLU A 57 3.74 -11.15 -11.85
C GLU A 57 2.49 -10.29 -11.56
N GLU A 58 1.74 -10.60 -10.50
CA GLU A 58 0.60 -9.77 -10.09
C GLU A 58 1.05 -8.37 -9.65
N ARG A 59 2.18 -8.26 -8.94
CA ARG A 59 2.76 -6.96 -8.58
C ARG A 59 3.21 -6.19 -9.81
N ARG A 60 3.85 -6.85 -10.79
CA ARG A 60 4.21 -6.23 -12.09
C ARG A 60 2.98 -5.58 -12.74
N ARG A 61 1.88 -6.32 -12.88
CA ARG A 61 0.65 -5.82 -13.51
C ARG A 61 0.10 -4.59 -12.77
N ARG A 62 0.02 -4.63 -11.45
CA ARG A 62 -0.47 -3.52 -10.63
C ARG A 62 0.45 -2.31 -10.67
N TYR A 63 1.78 -2.50 -10.69
CA TYR A 63 2.75 -1.41 -10.81
C TYR A 63 2.65 -0.67 -12.14
N GLU A 64 2.45 -1.39 -13.26
CA GLU A 64 2.22 -0.76 -14.56
C GLU A 64 0.93 0.08 -14.57
N MET A 65 -0.15 -0.44 -13.99
CA MET A 65 -1.40 0.29 -13.83
C MET A 65 -1.24 1.52 -12.93
N ALA A 66 -0.55 1.37 -11.80
CA ALA A 66 -0.29 2.45 -10.86
C ALA A 66 0.54 3.57 -11.50
N MET A 67 1.64 3.24 -12.20
CA MET A 67 2.44 4.24 -12.90
C MET A 67 1.65 4.98 -13.96
N THR A 68 0.80 4.28 -14.72
CA THR A 68 -0.05 4.92 -15.72
C THR A 68 -0.98 5.98 -15.10
N ARG A 69 -1.53 5.71 -13.91
CA ARG A 69 -2.38 6.64 -13.16
C ARG A 69 -1.57 7.77 -12.52
N ILE A 70 -0.46 7.44 -11.86
CA ILE A 70 0.40 8.40 -11.14
C ILE A 70 1.04 9.41 -12.09
N VAL A 71 1.46 8.99 -13.29
CA VAL A 71 2.06 9.91 -14.29
C VAL A 71 1.07 10.96 -14.79
N LYS A 72 -0.22 10.64 -14.81
CA LYS A 72 -1.28 11.53 -15.32
C LYS A 72 -1.99 12.33 -14.22
N GLY A 73 -1.72 12.01 -12.96
CA GLY A 73 -2.44 12.54 -11.82
C GLY A 73 -1.66 13.58 -11.01
N PRO A 74 -2.29 14.08 -9.92
CA PRO A 74 -1.66 14.98 -8.96
C PRO A 74 -0.34 14.46 -8.37
N THR A 75 0.49 15.41 -7.94
CA THR A 75 1.76 15.13 -7.25
C THR A 75 1.58 14.82 -5.77
N ASP A 76 0.40 15.09 -5.22
CA ASP A 76 0.07 14.91 -3.81
C ASP A 76 0.24 13.46 -3.34
N VAL A 77 0.95 13.28 -2.23
CA VAL A 77 1.28 11.95 -1.72
C VAL A 77 0.05 11.16 -1.29
N LEU A 78 -0.95 11.83 -0.71
CA LEU A 78 -2.19 11.19 -0.28
C LEU A 78 -3.04 10.72 -1.48
N TRP A 79 -3.09 11.51 -2.55
CA TRP A 79 -3.74 11.09 -3.79
C TRP A 79 -3.01 9.91 -4.45
N ARG A 80 -1.67 9.95 -4.50
CA ARG A 80 -0.86 8.84 -5.02
C ARG A 80 -1.03 7.58 -4.18
N ALA A 81 -1.08 7.70 -2.85
CA ALA A 81 -1.36 6.59 -1.97
C ALA A 81 -2.77 6.01 -2.20
N ALA A 82 -3.77 6.84 -2.50
CA ALA A 82 -5.10 6.40 -2.88
C ALA A 82 -5.11 5.61 -4.21
N VAL A 83 -4.32 6.01 -5.21
CA VAL A 83 -4.12 5.20 -6.43
C VAL A 83 -3.58 3.81 -6.10
N LEU A 84 -2.58 3.73 -5.21
CA LEU A 84 -2.00 2.46 -4.79
C LEU A 84 -3.01 1.61 -4.01
N TRP A 85 -3.78 2.26 -3.15
CA TRP A 85 -4.85 1.64 -2.37
C TRP A 85 -5.88 0.95 -3.26
N ASP A 86 -6.41 1.65 -4.28
CA ASP A 86 -7.41 1.11 -5.21
C ASP A 86 -6.90 -0.06 -6.05
N LEU A 87 -5.58 -0.17 -6.18
CA LEU A 87 -4.90 -1.28 -6.83
C LEU A 87 -4.46 -2.38 -5.85
N HIS A 88 -4.89 -2.29 -4.59
CA HIS A 88 -4.55 -3.21 -3.50
C HIS A 88 -3.01 -3.35 -3.34
N LEU A 89 -2.30 -2.24 -3.51
CA LEU A 89 -0.86 -2.08 -3.27
C LEU A 89 -0.66 -1.46 -1.87
N PHE A 90 -1.28 -2.05 -0.84
CA PHE A 90 -1.30 -1.47 0.51
C PHE A 90 0.11 -1.35 1.11
N PHE A 91 0.98 -2.32 0.84
CA PHE A 91 2.37 -2.26 1.30
C PHE A 91 3.13 -1.11 0.64
N GLU A 92 2.96 -0.89 -0.66
CA GLU A 92 3.57 0.24 -1.35
C GLU A 92 2.95 1.58 -0.94
N ALA A 93 1.64 1.62 -0.65
CA ALA A 93 0.99 2.80 -0.08
C ALA A 93 1.57 3.14 1.29
N HIS A 94 1.77 2.15 2.17
CA HIS A 94 2.44 2.30 3.46
C HIS A 94 3.83 2.90 3.29
N GLU A 95 4.67 2.31 2.44
CA GLU A 95 6.05 2.76 2.22
C GLU A 95 6.11 4.17 1.63
N LEU A 96 5.24 4.48 0.66
CA LEU A 96 5.16 5.82 0.07
C LEU A 96 4.80 6.88 1.12
N LEU A 97 3.78 6.59 1.94
CA LEU A 97 3.34 7.49 3.00
C LEU A 97 4.40 7.65 4.10
N GLU A 98 5.14 6.59 4.43
CA GLU A 98 6.21 6.64 5.42
C GLU A 98 7.33 7.61 5.01
N GLN A 99 7.71 7.63 3.73
CA GLN A 99 8.70 8.59 3.22
C GLN A 99 8.25 10.05 3.42
N ALA A 100 6.97 10.35 3.14
CA ALA A 100 6.42 11.69 3.37
C ALA A 100 6.26 12.00 4.87
N TRP A 101 5.85 11.02 5.67
CA TRP A 101 5.67 11.16 7.11
C TRP A 101 6.98 11.54 7.84
N MET A 102 8.11 11.00 7.39
CA MET A 102 9.43 11.33 7.95
C MET A 102 9.76 12.82 7.85
N GLN A 103 9.27 13.50 6.81
CA GLN A 103 9.50 14.94 6.58
C GLN A 103 8.36 15.82 7.10
N ALA A 104 7.21 15.23 7.44
CA ALA A 104 6.04 15.96 7.89
C ALA A 104 6.14 16.41 9.36
N ALA A 105 5.41 17.46 9.69
CA ALA A 105 5.22 18.00 11.03
C ALA A 105 3.74 18.37 11.25
N GLY A 106 3.38 18.66 12.51
CA GLY A 106 2.03 19.12 12.85
C GLY A 106 0.93 18.15 12.44
N GLU A 107 -0.15 18.71 11.89
CA GLU A 107 -1.36 17.96 11.49
C GLU A 107 -1.09 16.96 10.37
N ASP A 108 -0.32 17.33 9.35
CA ASP A 108 0.03 16.45 8.22
C ASP A 108 0.71 15.16 8.71
N LYS A 109 1.59 15.28 9.72
CA LYS A 109 2.27 14.12 10.31
C LYS A 109 1.27 13.16 10.96
N LEU A 110 0.22 13.67 11.60
CA LEU A 110 -0.81 12.85 12.24
C LEU A 110 -1.66 12.14 11.19
N VAL A 111 -2.11 12.86 10.16
CA VAL A 111 -2.91 12.30 9.07
C VAL A 111 -2.13 11.21 8.32
N LEU A 112 -0.87 11.49 7.95
CA LEU A 112 0.00 10.50 7.29
C LEU A 112 0.21 9.28 8.17
N GLN A 113 0.47 9.45 9.48
CA GLN A 113 0.64 8.31 10.39
C GLN A 113 -0.63 7.45 10.47
N ALA A 114 -1.81 8.09 10.49
CA ALA A 114 -3.07 7.38 10.53
C ALA A 114 -3.35 6.64 9.22
N MET A 115 -3.01 7.22 8.07
CA MET A 115 -3.09 6.54 6.76
C MET A 115 -2.10 5.38 6.63
N ILE A 116 -0.87 5.51 7.14
CA ILE A 116 0.11 4.41 7.24
C ILE A 116 -0.49 3.25 8.05
N ARG A 117 -1.10 3.55 9.20
CA ARG A 117 -1.78 2.54 10.01
C ARG A 117 -2.96 1.91 9.27
N ALA A 118 -3.76 2.70 8.56
CA ALA A 118 -4.88 2.20 7.75
C ALA A 118 -4.40 1.23 6.67
N ALA A 119 -3.33 1.55 5.93
CA ALA A 119 -2.72 0.61 4.98
C ALA A 119 -2.23 -0.66 5.69
N GLY A 120 -1.62 -0.50 6.88
CA GLY A 120 -1.24 -1.59 7.77
C GLY A 120 -2.37 -2.54 8.16
N VAL A 121 -3.61 -2.06 8.32
CA VAL A 121 -4.80 -2.90 8.55
C VAL A 121 -4.95 -3.91 7.42
N TYR A 122 -4.99 -3.42 6.18
CA TYR A 122 -5.23 -4.28 5.02
C TYR A 122 -4.04 -5.17 4.68
N ILE A 123 -2.81 -4.72 4.92
CA ILE A 123 -1.62 -5.60 4.84
C ILE A 123 -1.75 -6.77 5.83
N LYS A 124 -2.30 -6.56 7.03
CA LYS A 124 -2.49 -7.63 8.01
C LYS A 124 -3.65 -8.55 7.64
N LEU A 125 -4.74 -8.00 7.12
CA LEU A 125 -5.89 -8.78 6.66
C LEU A 125 -5.54 -9.70 5.47
N GLU A 126 -4.65 -9.27 4.56
CA GLU A 126 -4.17 -10.10 3.42
C GLU A 126 -3.60 -11.47 3.86
N TYR A 127 -3.11 -11.59 5.09
CA TYR A 127 -2.50 -12.81 5.63
C TYR A 127 -3.19 -13.33 6.91
N GLY A 128 -4.44 -12.94 7.14
CA GLY A 128 -5.27 -13.48 8.24
C GLY A 128 -4.95 -12.97 9.65
N TYR A 129 -4.19 -11.88 9.78
CA TYR A 129 -3.84 -11.30 11.08
C TYR A 129 -4.92 -10.35 11.62
N GLU A 130 -6.15 -10.82 11.75
CA GLU A 130 -7.32 -9.99 12.05
C GLU A 130 -7.23 -9.22 13.37
N GLU A 131 -6.73 -9.85 14.43
CA GLU A 131 -6.63 -9.19 15.74
C GLU A 131 -5.65 -8.00 15.68
N THR A 132 -4.55 -8.17 14.95
CA THR A 132 -3.58 -7.09 14.73
C THR A 132 -4.20 -5.98 13.88
N ALA A 133 -4.93 -6.36 12.83
CA ALA A 133 -5.65 -5.42 11.97
C ALA A 133 -6.67 -4.58 12.77
N ARG A 134 -7.48 -5.21 13.63
CA ARG A 134 -8.43 -4.51 14.51
C ARG A 134 -7.75 -3.51 15.45
N LYS A 135 -6.62 -3.89 16.06
CA LYS A 135 -5.84 -2.97 16.92
C LYS A 135 -5.28 -1.79 16.14
N MET A 136 -4.86 -1.98 14.89
CA MET A 136 -4.37 -0.90 14.03
C MET A 136 -5.51 0.01 13.57
N ALA A 137 -6.66 -0.55 13.20
CA ALA A 137 -7.85 0.21 12.82
C ALA A 137 -8.32 1.12 13.95
N GLY A 138 -8.39 0.61 15.20
CA GLY A 138 -8.73 1.40 16.38
C GLY A 138 -7.79 2.58 16.67
N LYS A 139 -6.54 2.54 16.15
CA LYS A 139 -5.57 3.64 16.25
C LYS A 139 -5.60 4.61 15.06
N ALA A 140 -6.04 4.15 13.89
CA ALA A 140 -6.14 4.96 12.68
C ALA A 140 -7.46 5.74 12.65
N LEU A 141 -8.58 5.06 12.93
CA LEU A 141 -9.93 5.56 12.76
C LEU A 141 -10.19 6.88 13.52
N PRO A 142 -9.84 7.04 14.82
CA PRO A 142 -10.14 8.29 15.52
C PRO A 142 -9.44 9.51 14.90
N VAL A 143 -8.21 9.33 14.42
CA VAL A 143 -7.42 10.40 13.81
C VAL A 143 -7.99 10.73 12.44
N LEU A 144 -8.20 9.74 11.56
CA LEU A 144 -8.78 9.99 10.24
C LEU A 144 -10.19 10.61 10.33
N ASN A 145 -10.98 10.21 11.33
CA ASN A 145 -12.29 10.77 11.60
C ASN A 145 -12.22 12.25 12.05
N ALA A 146 -11.23 12.61 12.86
CA ALA A 146 -11.02 14.00 13.28
C ALA A 146 -10.53 14.90 12.13
N HIS A 147 -9.82 14.32 11.15
CA HIS A 147 -9.23 15.02 10.02
C HIS A 147 -9.95 14.76 8.68
N ARG A 148 -11.27 14.50 8.72
CA ARG A 148 -12.11 14.25 7.52
C ARG A 148 -11.95 15.33 6.45
N ALA A 149 -11.97 16.59 6.86
CA ALA A 149 -11.86 17.72 5.92
C ALA A 149 -10.50 17.75 5.19
N ALA A 150 -9.41 17.36 5.86
CA ALA A 150 -8.09 17.28 5.24
C ALA A 150 -8.02 16.15 4.21
N LEU A 151 -8.62 14.98 4.51
CA LEU A 151 -8.69 13.86 3.58
C LEU A 151 -9.58 14.16 2.37
N ALA A 152 -10.70 14.87 2.59
CA ALA A 152 -11.66 15.26 1.56
C ALA A 152 -11.06 16.12 0.43
N HIS A 153 -9.89 16.71 0.64
CA HIS A 153 -9.16 17.39 -0.42
C HIS A 153 -8.62 16.42 -1.49
N PHE A 154 -8.40 15.15 -1.14
CA PHE A 154 -7.81 14.15 -2.03
C PHE A 154 -8.81 13.08 -2.48
N PHE A 155 -9.73 12.67 -1.61
CA PHE A 155 -10.78 11.66 -1.87
C PHE A 155 -11.88 11.71 -0.81
N ASP A 156 -13.06 11.14 -1.07
CA ASP A 156 -14.12 11.01 -0.06
C ASP A 156 -13.67 10.05 1.06
N PRO A 157 -13.54 10.51 2.33
CA PRO A 157 -13.06 9.67 3.41
C PRO A 157 -14.12 8.69 3.95
N GLU A 158 -15.41 8.86 3.64
CA GLU A 158 -16.48 8.04 4.27
C GLU A 158 -16.31 6.52 4.02
N PRO A 159 -16.02 6.04 2.80
CA PRO A 159 -15.83 4.61 2.56
C PRO A 159 -14.67 4.03 3.38
N LEU A 160 -13.57 4.78 3.52
CA LEU A 160 -12.42 4.39 4.33
C LEU A 160 -12.78 4.30 5.81
N LEU A 161 -13.48 5.29 6.34
CA LEU A 161 -13.84 5.35 7.74
C LEU A 161 -14.85 4.25 8.11
N LEU A 162 -15.82 3.98 7.22
CA LEU A 162 -16.76 2.87 7.38
C LEU A 162 -16.03 1.51 7.40
N ALA A 163 -15.10 1.29 6.46
CA ALA A 163 -14.37 0.03 6.36
C ALA A 163 -13.39 -0.17 7.52
N LEU A 164 -12.77 0.89 8.05
CA LEU A 164 -11.93 0.81 9.25
C LEU A 164 -12.73 0.58 10.53
N ALA A 165 -13.96 1.12 10.62
CA ALA A 165 -14.86 0.84 11.74
C ALA A 165 -15.34 -0.62 11.75
N ASN A 166 -15.45 -1.24 10.58
CA ASN A 166 -15.76 -2.66 10.45
C ASN A 166 -14.77 -3.39 9.52
N PRO A 167 -13.60 -3.82 10.01
CA PRO A 167 -12.55 -4.46 9.21
C PRO A 167 -12.90 -5.84 8.62
N THR A 168 -14.16 -6.29 8.71
CA THR A 168 -14.68 -7.41 7.92
C THR A 168 -15.11 -6.99 6.53
N LEU A 169 -15.32 -5.69 6.30
CA LEU A 169 -15.64 -5.14 4.99
C LEU A 169 -14.40 -5.20 4.08
N PRO A 170 -14.60 -5.36 2.75
CA PRO A 170 -13.49 -5.28 1.81
C PRO A 170 -12.82 -3.90 1.87
N PRO A 171 -11.55 -3.79 1.45
CA PRO A 171 -10.93 -2.48 1.27
C PRO A 171 -11.78 -1.63 0.32
N PRO A 172 -12.09 -0.37 0.69
CA PRO A 172 -12.88 0.50 -0.15
C PRO A 172 -12.05 1.03 -1.32
N ILE A 173 -12.74 1.43 -2.40
CA ILE A 173 -12.17 2.24 -3.47
C ILE A 173 -12.23 3.70 -3.02
N LEU A 174 -11.11 4.41 -3.11
CA LEU A 174 -10.95 5.79 -2.66
C LEU A 174 -11.10 6.79 -3.80
N LEU A 175 -10.59 6.48 -4.99
CA LEU A 175 -10.71 7.34 -6.17
C LEU A 175 -11.87 6.84 -7.05
N THR A 176 -13.08 7.29 -6.73
CA THR A 176 -14.30 7.08 -7.52
C THR A 176 -14.52 8.19 -8.54
#